data_AF-A0A928WFC2-F1
#
_entry.id   AF-A0A928WFC2-F1
#
_cell.length_a   1.000
_cell.length_b   1.000
_cell.length_c   1.000
_cell.angle_alpha   90.00
_cell.angle_beta   90.00
_cell.angle_gamma   90.00
#
_symmetry.space_group_name_H-M   'P 1'
#
loop_
_entity.id
_entity.type
_entity.pdbx_description
1 polymer ?
#
loop_
_entity_poly.entity_id
_entity_poly.type
_entity_poly.pdbx_seq_one_letter_code
_entity_poly.pdbx_strand_id
1 'polypeptide(L)'
;MANRQQTNSYENSVDAFTQALATARKMQHDWLTYGVDFVNLYVEDANGDWLETWGHDEILGNQLLDAIKEFLVSDDDIAVRIRQHLKDQASEEKTPLTLFDLAVNLEECWRIPEVDDRLSVLRNLLAGEDENVDTDNERLLDLANSLLAKLTEILN
;
A
#
# COMPACT_ATOMS: atom_id res chain seq x y z
N MET A 1 -8.45 22.57 30.80
CA MET A 1 -7.01 22.28 30.99
C MET A 1 -6.59 21.21 29.97
N ALA A 2 -6.40 21.58 28.70
CA ALA A 2 -6.30 20.62 27.58
C ALA A 2 -5.01 20.74 26.74
N ASN A 3 -3.97 21.39 27.27
CA ASN A 3 -2.72 21.67 26.52
C ASN A 3 -1.52 20.83 27.00
N ARG A 4 -1.76 19.66 27.61
CA ARG A 4 -0.70 18.77 28.13
C ARG A 4 -0.56 17.44 27.40
N GLN A 5 -1.51 17.07 26.54
CA GLN A 5 -1.48 15.78 25.84
C GLN A 5 -0.73 15.85 24.50
N GLN A 6 -0.77 17.00 23.80
CA GLN A 6 -0.04 17.18 22.54
C GLN A 6 1.48 17.37 22.72
N THR A 7 1.93 17.94 23.84
CA THR A 7 3.37 18.15 24.12
C THR A 7 4.13 16.86 24.34
N ASN A 8 3.51 15.87 25.00
CA ASN A 8 4.16 14.60 25.33
C ASN A 8 4.41 13.74 24.08
N SER A 9 3.52 13.81 23.09
CA SER A 9 3.69 13.06 21.83
C SER A 9 4.82 13.64 20.97
N TYR A 10 5.00 14.96 21.00
CA TYR A 10 6.09 15.63 20.28
C TYR A 10 7.43 15.43 20.98
N GLU A 11 7.49 15.57 22.31
CA GLU A 11 8.70 15.29 23.11
C GLU A 11 9.20 13.87 22.89
N ASN A 12 8.31 12.86 22.94
CA ASN A 12 8.69 11.47 22.67
C ASN A 12 9.25 11.25 21.26
N SER A 13 8.73 11.95 20.25
CA SER A 13 9.20 11.85 18.87
C SER A 13 10.57 12.49 18.66
N VAL A 14 10.83 13.61 19.35
CA VAL A 14 12.12 14.32 19.30
C VAL A 14 13.17 13.56 20.10
N ASP A 15 12.81 12.98 21.23
CA ASP A 15 13.70 12.13 22.03
C ASP A 15 14.06 10.84 21.29
N ALA A 16 13.09 10.17 20.66
CA ALA A 16 13.37 9.01 19.82
C ALA A 16 14.27 9.35 18.62
N PHE A 17 14.03 10.48 17.96
CA PHE A 17 14.86 10.95 16.85
C PHE A 17 16.29 11.29 17.30
N THR A 18 16.45 12.00 18.41
CA THR A 18 17.78 12.35 18.95
C THR A 18 18.54 11.12 19.43
N GLN A 19 17.85 10.14 20.01
CA GLN A 19 18.41 8.85 20.39
C GLN A 19 18.86 8.04 19.16
N ALA A 20 18.03 7.95 18.13
CA ALA A 20 18.40 7.28 16.87
C ALA A 20 19.60 7.96 16.19
N LEU A 21 19.62 9.30 16.16
CA LEU A 21 20.69 10.08 15.57
C LEU A 21 22.01 9.96 16.34
N ALA A 22 21.96 9.94 17.68
CA ALA A 22 23.13 9.70 18.51
C ALA A 22 23.69 8.29 18.28
N THR A 23 22.81 7.29 18.15
CA THR A 23 23.17 5.90 17.88
C THR A 23 23.81 5.76 16.50
N ALA A 24 23.25 6.39 15.46
CA ALA A 24 23.81 6.41 14.11
C ALA A 24 25.19 7.08 14.06
N ARG A 25 25.38 8.20 14.77
CA ARG A 25 26.69 8.86 14.88
C ARG A 25 27.73 7.98 15.57
N LYS A 26 27.33 7.26 16.60
CA LYS A 26 28.19 6.32 17.31
C LYS A 26 28.57 5.14 16.41
N MET A 27 27.61 4.57 15.70
CA MET A 27 27.84 3.52 14.70
C MET A 27 28.81 3.98 13.60
N GLN A 28 28.66 5.21 13.08
CA GLN A 28 29.58 5.76 12.09
C GLN A 28 31.00 5.91 12.65
N HIS A 29 31.13 6.39 13.89
CA HIS A 29 32.43 6.52 14.54
C HIS A 29 33.09 5.16 14.79
N ASP A 30 32.32 4.17 15.25
CA ASP A 30 32.80 2.82 15.51
C ASP A 30 33.18 2.11 14.21
N TRP A 31 32.43 2.32 13.12
CA TRP A 31 32.79 1.81 11.80
C TRP A 31 34.11 2.40 11.29
N LEU A 32 34.31 3.71 11.44
CA LEU A 32 35.55 4.38 11.04
C LEU A 32 36.76 3.96 11.89
N THR A 33 36.52 3.59 13.16
CA THR A 33 37.58 3.28 14.12
C THR A 33 37.95 1.80 14.11
N TYR A 34 36.96 0.91 13.99
CA TYR A 34 37.12 -0.53 14.20
C TYR A 34 36.69 -1.39 12.99
N GLY A 35 36.19 -0.78 11.90
CA GLY A 35 35.79 -1.49 10.70
C GLY A 35 34.38 -2.09 10.75
N VAL A 36 34.04 -2.89 9.73
CA VAL A 36 32.67 -3.39 9.49
C VAL A 36 32.22 -4.42 10.55
N ASP A 37 33.15 -5.05 11.26
CA ASP A 37 32.86 -6.08 12.28
C ASP A 37 32.01 -5.56 13.46
N PHE A 38 31.94 -4.24 13.63
CA PHE A 38 31.19 -3.58 14.73
C PHE A 38 29.77 -3.16 14.35
N VAL A 39 29.38 -3.29 13.07
CA VAL A 39 28.02 -2.97 12.59
C VAL A 39 26.97 -3.89 13.23
N ASN A 40 27.33 -5.14 13.52
CA ASN A 40 26.46 -6.14 14.14
C ASN A 40 26.00 -5.77 15.57
N LEU A 41 26.63 -4.78 16.23
CA LEU A 41 26.23 -4.31 17.55
C LEU A 41 25.06 -3.31 17.52
N TYR A 42 24.73 -2.79 16.34
CA TYR A 42 23.77 -1.71 16.15
C TYR A 42 22.55 -2.12 15.30
N VAL A 43 22.50 -3.39 14.87
CA VAL A 43 21.37 -3.96 14.14
C VAL A 43 20.69 -4.97 15.05
N GLU A 44 19.44 -4.72 15.43
CA GLU A 44 18.68 -5.55 16.38
C GLU A 44 18.48 -7.00 15.91
N ASP A 45 18.60 -7.26 14.60
CA ASP A 45 18.42 -8.58 13.99
C ASP A 45 19.52 -8.93 12.97
N ALA A 46 20.78 -8.57 13.22
CA ALA A 46 21.89 -8.88 12.29
C ALA A 46 22.05 -10.37 12.00
N ASN A 47 21.63 -11.23 12.92
CA ASN A 47 21.67 -12.70 12.81
C ASN A 47 20.35 -13.32 12.35
N GLY A 48 19.29 -12.52 12.14
CA GLY A 48 18.03 -13.01 11.63
C GLY A 48 18.06 -13.24 10.13
N ASP A 49 17.04 -13.93 9.63
CA ASP A 49 16.90 -14.26 8.21
C ASP A 49 16.49 -13.04 7.37
N TRP A 50 16.66 -11.81 7.87
CA TRP A 50 16.21 -10.58 7.20
C TRP A 50 16.84 -10.41 5.82
N LEU A 51 18.11 -10.78 5.64
CA LEU A 51 18.76 -10.74 4.32
C LEU A 51 18.24 -11.82 3.37
N GLU A 52 17.91 -13.00 3.90
CA GLU A 52 17.34 -14.13 3.14
C GLU A 52 15.84 -13.91 2.82
N THR A 53 15.16 -13.08 3.61
CA THR A 53 13.77 -12.67 3.41
C THR A 53 13.64 -11.28 2.78
N TRP A 54 14.74 -10.57 2.55
CA TRP A 54 14.77 -9.29 1.82
C TRP A 54 14.44 -9.56 0.36
N GLY A 55 13.16 -9.43 0.04
CA GLY A 55 12.58 -9.74 -1.27
C GLY A 55 11.56 -10.87 -1.24
N HIS A 56 11.42 -11.63 -0.15
CA HIS A 56 10.33 -12.61 -0.02
C HIS A 56 8.96 -11.94 0.07
N ASP A 57 8.87 -10.81 0.76
CA ASP A 57 7.66 -9.96 0.77
C ASP A 57 7.37 -9.37 -0.62
N GLU A 58 8.40 -9.07 -1.41
CA GLU A 58 8.24 -8.66 -2.82
C GLU A 58 7.81 -9.83 -3.71
N ILE A 59 8.29 -11.05 -3.51
CA ILE A 59 7.95 -12.21 -4.36
C ILE A 59 6.46 -12.58 -4.24
N LEU A 60 5.89 -12.53 -3.03
CA LEU A 60 4.45 -12.81 -2.82
C LEU A 60 3.58 -11.65 -3.32
N GLY A 61 3.98 -10.40 -3.07
CA GLY A 61 3.30 -9.21 -3.61
C GLY A 61 3.34 -9.18 -5.14
N ASN A 62 4.45 -9.60 -5.75
CA ASN A 62 4.62 -9.62 -7.20
C ASN A 62 3.71 -10.64 -7.88
N GLN A 63 3.50 -11.84 -7.31
CA GLN A 63 2.59 -12.84 -7.91
C GLN A 63 1.14 -12.36 -7.93
N LEU A 64 0.66 -11.81 -6.81
CA LEU A 64 -0.68 -11.24 -6.69
C LEU A 64 -0.86 -10.05 -7.64
N LEU A 65 0.11 -9.14 -7.62
CA LEU A 65 0.10 -7.94 -8.46
C LEU A 65 0.17 -8.31 -9.95
N ASP A 66 0.94 -9.32 -10.34
CA ASP A 66 1.05 -9.75 -11.74
C ASP A 66 -0.24 -10.44 -12.21
N ALA A 67 -0.90 -11.25 -11.38
CA ALA A 67 -2.21 -11.80 -11.69
C ALA A 67 -3.28 -10.69 -11.86
N ILE A 68 -3.26 -9.67 -11.00
CA ILE A 68 -4.15 -8.50 -11.13
C ILE A 68 -3.85 -7.72 -12.42
N LYS A 69 -2.58 -7.49 -12.75
CA LYS A 69 -2.20 -6.83 -14.01
C LYS A 69 -2.66 -7.61 -15.23
N GLU A 70 -2.45 -8.93 -15.26
CA GLU A 70 -2.89 -9.79 -16.36
C GLU A 70 -4.41 -9.72 -16.52
N PHE A 71 -5.16 -9.78 -15.41
CA PHE A 71 -6.61 -9.61 -15.42
C PHE A 71 -7.03 -8.25 -15.99
N LEU A 72 -6.44 -7.14 -15.53
CA LEU A 72 -6.81 -5.79 -15.99
C LEU A 72 -6.49 -5.53 -17.47
N VAL A 73 -5.50 -6.23 -18.02
CA VAL A 73 -5.15 -6.16 -19.44
C VAL A 73 -6.00 -7.12 -20.29
N SER A 74 -6.58 -8.16 -19.69
CA SER A 74 -7.38 -9.19 -20.38
C SER A 74 -8.65 -8.64 -21.04
N ASP A 75 -9.23 -9.46 -21.92
CA ASP A 75 -10.51 -9.19 -22.59
C ASP A 75 -11.74 -9.61 -21.76
N ASP A 76 -11.56 -9.84 -20.45
CA ASP A 76 -12.70 -10.09 -19.55
C ASP A 76 -13.66 -8.89 -19.56
N ASP A 77 -14.98 -9.16 -19.57
CA ASP A 77 -16.02 -8.13 -19.64
C ASP A 77 -15.88 -7.12 -18.49
N ILE A 78 -15.43 -7.56 -17.31
CA ILE A 78 -15.23 -6.69 -16.14
C ILE A 78 -13.98 -5.84 -16.31
N ALA A 79 -12.87 -6.41 -16.80
CA ALA A 79 -11.64 -5.66 -17.11
C ALA A 79 -11.87 -4.60 -18.20
N VAL A 80 -12.67 -4.92 -19.23
CA VAL A 80 -13.07 -3.98 -20.27
C VAL A 80 -13.90 -2.83 -19.69
N ARG A 81 -14.87 -3.13 -18.81
CA ARG A 81 -15.70 -2.10 -18.14
C ARG A 81 -14.88 -1.17 -17.24
N ILE A 82 -13.91 -1.70 -16.50
CA ILE A 82 -13.00 -0.88 -15.67
C ILE A 82 -12.17 0.06 -16.55
N ARG A 83 -11.61 -0.46 -17.66
CA ARG A 83 -10.84 0.37 -18.61
C ARG A 83 -11.68 1.48 -19.24
N GLN A 84 -12.94 1.20 -19.55
CA GLN A 84 -13.89 2.21 -20.04
C GLN A 84 -14.17 3.26 -18.96
N HIS A 85 -14.45 2.82 -17.73
CA HIS A 85 -14.68 3.71 -16.59
C HIS A 85 -13.49 4.65 -16.32
N LEU A 86 -12.27 4.12 -16.36
CA LEU A 86 -11.05 4.92 -16.20
C LEU A 86 -10.84 5.91 -17.36
N LYS A 87 -11.22 5.54 -18.57
CA LYS A 87 -11.16 6.43 -19.74
C LYS A 87 -12.18 7.56 -19.64
N ASP A 88 -13.38 7.25 -19.13
CA ASP A 88 -14.44 8.22 -18.91
C ASP A 88 -14.06 9.21 -17.81
N GLN A 89 -13.42 8.75 -16.72
CA GLN A 89 -12.90 9.64 -15.67
C GLN A 89 -11.66 10.45 -16.11
N ALA A 90 -10.77 9.88 -16.93
CA ALA A 90 -9.62 10.60 -17.47
C ALA A 90 -10.00 11.75 -18.43
N SER A 91 -11.23 11.73 -18.97
CA SER A 91 -11.79 12.83 -19.76
C SER A 91 -12.15 14.04 -18.90
N GLU A 92 -12.36 13.87 -17.60
CA GLU A 92 -12.74 14.93 -16.66
C GLU A 92 -11.52 15.46 -15.91
N GLU A 93 -10.64 16.19 -16.61
CA GLU A 93 -9.59 17.17 -16.18
C GLU A 93 -8.83 17.02 -14.82
N LYS A 94 -9.00 15.93 -14.07
CA LYS A 94 -8.52 15.69 -12.71
C LYS A 94 -7.78 14.36 -12.70
N THR A 95 -6.70 14.30 -11.93
CA THR A 95 -5.65 13.26 -11.91
C THR A 95 -6.16 11.88 -12.35
N PRO A 96 -5.79 11.41 -13.56
CA PRO A 96 -6.30 10.15 -14.07
C PRO A 96 -5.70 9.00 -13.28
N LEU A 97 -6.56 8.20 -12.62
CA LEU A 97 -6.15 6.96 -11.99
C LEU A 97 -5.62 6.04 -13.10
N THR A 98 -4.33 5.68 -13.05
CA THR A 98 -3.77 4.79 -14.08
C THR A 98 -4.13 3.33 -13.78
N LEU A 99 -4.09 2.47 -14.80
CA LEU A 99 -4.27 1.02 -14.61
C LEU A 99 -3.24 0.43 -13.63
N PHE A 100 -2.05 1.03 -13.58
CA PHE A 100 -1.02 0.62 -12.65
C PHE A 100 -1.36 1.04 -11.22
N ASP A 101 -1.79 2.28 -11.01
CA ASP A 101 -2.24 2.74 -9.69
C ASP A 101 -3.42 1.90 -9.20
N LEU A 102 -4.36 1.55 -10.09
CA LEU A 102 -5.46 0.65 -9.77
C LEU A 102 -4.93 -0.73 -9.34
N ALA A 103 -3.98 -1.33 -10.07
CA ALA A 103 -3.43 -2.63 -9.72
C ALA A 103 -2.74 -2.64 -8.35
N VAL A 104 -1.95 -1.61 -8.05
CA VAL A 104 -1.27 -1.45 -6.75
C VAL A 104 -2.29 -1.28 -5.62
N ASN A 105 -3.29 -0.42 -5.81
CA ASN A 105 -4.32 -0.22 -4.79
C ASN A 105 -5.18 -1.48 -4.58
N LEU A 106 -5.44 -2.27 -5.63
CA LEU A 106 -6.14 -3.55 -5.53
C LEU A 106 -5.34 -4.60 -4.74
N GLU A 107 -4.02 -4.63 -4.92
CA GLU A 107 -3.12 -5.50 -4.15
C GLU A 107 -3.16 -5.14 -2.66
N GLU A 108 -3.06 -3.85 -2.34
CA GLU A 108 -3.16 -3.36 -0.96
C GLU A 108 -4.56 -3.61 -0.36
N CYS A 109 -5.64 -3.46 -1.15
CA CYS A 109 -6.99 -3.83 -0.71
C CYS A 109 -7.08 -5.30 -0.34
N TRP A 110 -6.38 -6.19 -1.06
CA TRP A 110 -6.42 -7.62 -0.81
C TRP A 110 -5.78 -8.04 0.50
N ARG A 111 -4.89 -7.21 1.06
CA ARG A 111 -4.28 -7.41 2.38
C ARG A 111 -5.26 -7.19 3.53
N ILE A 112 -6.36 -6.48 3.31
CA ILE A 112 -7.42 -6.25 4.31
C ILE A 112 -8.14 -7.58 4.55
N PRO A 113 -8.27 -8.11 5.78
CA PRO A 113 -8.89 -9.42 5.99
C PRO A 113 -10.42 -9.45 5.80
N GLU A 114 -11.10 -8.31 5.97
CA GLU A 114 -12.56 -8.22 6.01
C GLU A 114 -13.16 -7.83 4.64
N VAL A 115 -14.12 -8.63 4.15
CA VAL A 115 -14.67 -8.50 2.78
C VAL A 115 -15.49 -7.23 2.58
N ASP A 116 -16.25 -6.82 3.60
CA ASP A 116 -17.06 -5.59 3.54
C ASP A 116 -16.20 -4.33 3.52
N ASP A 117 -15.06 -4.37 4.23
CA ASP A 117 -14.06 -3.30 4.21
C ASP A 117 -13.34 -3.26 2.85
N ARG A 118 -12.98 -4.41 2.29
CA ARG A 118 -12.42 -4.48 0.92
C ARG A 118 -13.35 -3.81 -0.09
N LEU A 119 -14.64 -4.16 -0.07
CA LEU A 119 -15.64 -3.60 -0.98
C LEU A 119 -15.75 -2.08 -0.82
N SER A 120 -15.77 -1.60 0.42
CA SER A 120 -15.85 -0.17 0.71
C SER A 120 -14.64 0.60 0.17
N VAL A 121 -13.43 0.06 0.36
CA VAL A 121 -12.19 0.67 -0.17
C VAL A 121 -12.18 0.63 -1.69
N LEU A 122 -12.59 -0.48 -2.31
CA LEU A 122 -12.60 -0.65 -3.75
C LEU A 122 -13.64 0.25 -4.43
N ARG A 123 -14.80 0.43 -3.79
CA ARG A 123 -15.80 1.41 -4.22
C ARG A 123 -15.23 2.83 -4.17
N ASN A 124 -14.57 3.20 -3.08
CA ASN A 124 -13.98 4.53 -2.94
C ASN A 124 -12.85 4.75 -3.95
N LEU A 125 -12.05 3.71 -4.24
CA LEU A 125 -11.01 3.72 -5.27
C LEU A 125 -11.58 3.98 -6.67
N LEU A 126 -12.73 3.36 -6.99
CA LEU A 126 -13.42 3.54 -8.26
C LEU A 126 -14.18 4.86 -8.36
N ALA A 127 -14.72 5.37 -7.24
CA ALA A 127 -15.42 6.66 -7.19
C ALA A 127 -14.46 7.85 -7.35
N GLY A 128 -13.18 7.66 -7.05
CA GLY A 128 -12.19 8.73 -7.02
C GLY A 128 -12.25 9.53 -5.72
N GLU A 129 -11.28 10.42 -5.51
CA GLU A 129 -11.09 11.20 -4.27
C GLU A 129 -12.15 12.30 -4.03
N ASP A 130 -13.23 12.33 -4.83
CA ASP A 130 -14.34 13.25 -4.61
C ASP A 130 -15.34 12.67 -3.60
N GLU A 131 -15.32 13.22 -2.38
CA GLU A 131 -16.35 13.04 -1.34
C GLU A 131 -17.77 13.46 -1.79
N ASN A 132 -17.96 13.85 -3.05
CA ASN A 132 -19.18 14.43 -3.60
C ASN A 132 -19.76 13.67 -4.81
N VAL A 133 -19.13 12.54 -5.21
CA VAL A 133 -19.76 11.61 -6.16
C VAL A 133 -20.80 10.83 -5.38
N ASP A 134 -22.05 11.02 -5.80
CA ASP A 134 -23.25 10.35 -5.31
C ASP A 134 -22.93 8.93 -4.81
N THR A 135 -22.85 8.76 -3.49
CA THR A 135 -22.50 7.48 -2.82
C THR A 135 -23.45 6.33 -3.19
N ASP A 136 -24.55 6.68 -3.87
CA ASP A 136 -25.62 5.82 -4.36
C ASP A 136 -25.46 5.41 -5.84
N ASN A 137 -24.27 5.57 -6.45
CA ASN A 137 -24.06 5.06 -7.80
C ASN A 137 -24.01 3.52 -7.76
N GLU A 138 -25.20 2.90 -7.75
CA GLU A 138 -25.48 1.47 -7.70
C GLU A 138 -24.63 0.70 -8.74
N ARG A 139 -24.35 1.36 -9.88
CA ARG A 139 -23.45 0.87 -10.94
C ARG A 139 -22.00 0.70 -10.51
N LEU A 140 -21.46 1.61 -9.69
CA LEU A 140 -20.11 1.48 -9.13
C LEU A 140 -20.04 0.34 -8.12
N LEU A 141 -21.11 0.19 -7.33
CA LEU A 141 -21.20 -0.86 -6.32
C LEU A 141 -21.32 -2.25 -6.99
N ASP A 142 -22.09 -2.35 -8.07
CA ASP A 142 -22.17 -3.55 -8.92
C ASP A 142 -20.83 -3.87 -9.59
N LEU A 143 -20.10 -2.86 -10.06
CA LEU A 143 -18.79 -3.03 -10.68
C LEU A 143 -17.74 -3.48 -9.65
N ALA A 144 -17.72 -2.88 -8.45
CA ALA A 144 -16.84 -3.28 -7.36
C ALA A 144 -17.13 -4.72 -6.89
N ASN A 145 -18.41 -5.09 -6.76
CA ASN A 145 -18.84 -6.45 -6.42
C ASN A 145 -18.40 -7.47 -7.47
N SER A 146 -18.62 -7.15 -8.75
CA SER A 146 -18.24 -8.02 -9.87
C SER A 146 -16.72 -8.22 -9.92
N LEU A 147 -15.96 -7.15 -9.66
CA LEU A 147 -14.51 -7.16 -9.60
C LEU A 147 -14.00 -8.01 -8.43
N LEU A 148 -14.58 -7.86 -7.22
CA LEU A 148 -14.25 -8.72 -6.08
C LEU A 148 -14.54 -10.20 -6.36
N ALA A 149 -15.70 -10.50 -6.97
CA ALA A 149 -16.06 -11.86 -7.34
C ALA A 149 -15.08 -12.47 -8.36
N LYS A 150 -14.59 -11.67 -9.32
CA LYS A 150 -13.57 -12.14 -10.28
C LYS A 150 -12.18 -12.27 -9.68
N LEU A 151 -11.75 -11.33 -8.84
CA LEU A 151 -10.47 -11.46 -8.16
C LEU A 151 -10.46 -12.65 -7.21
N THR A 152 -11.57 -12.94 -6.52
CA THR A 152 -11.68 -14.18 -5.71
C THR A 152 -11.68 -15.45 -6.55
N GLU A 153 -12.12 -15.41 -7.81
CA GLU A 153 -12.04 -16.55 -8.75
C GLU A 153 -10.62 -16.75 -9.30
N ILE A 154 -9.88 -15.67 -9.54
CA ILE A 154 -8.53 -15.69 -10.15
C ILE A 154 -7.43 -15.98 -9.11
N LEU A 155 -7.64 -15.56 -7.86
CA LEU A 155 -6.63 -15.63 -6.79
C LEU A 155 -6.80 -16.85 -5.86
N ASN A 156 -7.65 -17.80 -6.24
CA ASN A 156 -8.01 -18.99 -5.46
C ASN A 156 -7.72 -20.26 -6.26
#